data_AF-A0A218V940-F1
#
_entry.id   AF-A0A218V940-F1
#
_cell.length_a   1.000
_cell.length_b   1.000
_cell.length_c   1.000
_cell.angle_alpha   90.00
_cell.angle_beta   90.00
_cell.angle_gamma   90.00
#
_symmetry.space_group_name_H-M   'P 1'
#
loop_
_entity.id
_entity.type
_entity.pdbx_description
1 polymer ?
#
loop_
_entity_poly.entity_id
_entity_poly.type
_entity_poly.pdbx_seq_one_letter_code
_entity_poly.pdbx_strand_id
1 'polypeptide(L)'
;MFTKAERSPALRDKAQAALRSLLRHGRLGAADVLHLHLVTEGASRDIGLGLLRDLLRGAAFRHQVIVHDVNELTEKLFPIVEAMQKHFSAGSGTYYSDSIFFLSVAMHRIMPKEITRIIQVDLDLKYKTNIRDLFDEFDNFPEGAVIGIAREMQPVYR
;
A
#
# COMPACT_ATOMS: atom_id res chain seq x y z
N MET A 1 -2.03 2.56 -1.63
CA MET A 1 -3.35 3.15 -1.97
C MET A 1 -3.14 4.41 -2.79
N PHE A 2 -3.69 4.53 -3.99
CA PHE A 2 -3.61 5.74 -4.82
C PHE A 2 -4.97 6.00 -5.48
N THR A 3 -5.84 6.68 -4.76
CA THR A 3 -7.25 6.89 -5.14
C THR A 3 -7.57 8.38 -5.15
N LYS A 4 -8.59 8.80 -5.91
CA LYS A 4 -9.05 10.19 -6.04
C LYS A 4 -7.93 11.21 -6.39
N ALA A 5 -6.88 10.75 -7.06
CA ALA A 5 -5.69 11.50 -7.42
C ALA A 5 -5.95 12.61 -8.46
N GLU A 6 -6.97 12.46 -9.30
CA GLU A 6 -7.36 13.48 -10.27
C GLU A 6 -7.82 14.79 -9.61
N ARG A 7 -8.27 14.70 -8.35
CA ARG A 7 -8.69 15.86 -7.54
C ARG A 7 -7.62 16.35 -6.58
N SER A 8 -6.44 15.71 -6.54
CA SER A 8 -5.41 15.98 -5.55
C SER A 8 -4.01 15.98 -6.16
N PRO A 9 -3.56 17.14 -6.69
CA PRO A 9 -2.18 17.32 -7.13
C PRO A 9 -1.15 16.98 -6.03
N ALA A 10 -1.46 17.32 -4.78
CA ALA A 10 -0.59 17.05 -3.65
C ALA A 10 -0.36 15.54 -3.41
N LEU A 11 -1.37 14.69 -3.69
CA LEU A 11 -1.21 13.23 -3.59
C LEU A 11 -0.21 12.71 -4.63
N ARG A 12 -0.22 13.29 -5.84
CA ARG A 12 0.75 12.96 -6.89
C ARG A 12 2.16 13.35 -6.48
N ASP A 13 2.35 14.54 -5.92
CA ASP A 13 3.66 15.02 -5.46
C ASP A 13 4.22 14.14 -4.33
N LYS A 14 3.37 13.76 -3.37
CA LYS A 14 3.70 12.81 -2.29
C LYS A 14 4.13 11.46 -2.87
N ALA A 15 3.31 10.87 -3.74
CA ALA A 15 3.61 9.60 -4.39
C ALA A 15 4.93 9.65 -5.18
N GLN A 16 5.18 10.74 -5.90
CA GLN A 16 6.42 10.95 -6.63
C GLN A 16 7.63 11.03 -5.69
N ALA A 17 7.53 11.74 -4.57
CA ALA A 17 8.60 11.83 -3.58
C ALA A 17 8.89 10.46 -2.93
N ALA A 18 7.85 9.72 -2.57
CA ALA A 18 7.96 8.37 -2.02
C ALA A 18 8.66 7.43 -3.02
N LEU A 19 8.14 7.31 -4.24
CA LEU A 19 8.69 6.42 -5.26
C LEU A 19 10.12 6.79 -5.67
N ARG A 20 10.44 8.08 -5.83
CA ARG A 20 11.82 8.51 -6.13
C ARG A 20 12.80 8.12 -5.02
N SER A 21 12.40 8.30 -3.76
CA SER A 21 13.25 7.94 -2.63
C SER A 21 13.40 6.42 -2.47
N LEU A 22 12.34 5.65 -2.75
CA LEU A 22 12.38 4.19 -2.83
C LEU A 22 13.38 3.72 -3.88
N LEU A 23 13.27 4.21 -5.12
CA LEU A 23 14.15 3.82 -6.22
C LEU A 23 15.61 4.19 -5.98
N ARG A 24 15.86 5.37 -5.41
CA ARG A 24 17.21 5.84 -5.11
C ARG A 24 17.94 4.89 -4.15
N HIS A 25 17.24 4.40 -3.14
CA HIS A 25 17.81 3.56 -2.07
C HIS A 25 17.63 2.06 -2.30
N GLY A 26 16.73 1.67 -3.20
CA GLY A 26 16.47 0.27 -3.50
C GLY A 26 17.71 -0.43 -4.06
N ARG A 27 18.10 -1.52 -3.40
CA ARG A 27 19.19 -2.42 -3.81
C ARG A 27 18.66 -3.85 -3.67
N LEU A 28 18.34 -4.47 -4.79
CA LEU A 28 17.83 -5.84 -4.84
C LEU A 28 18.82 -6.73 -5.60
N GLY A 29 18.89 -8.00 -5.23
CA GLY A 29 19.74 -8.96 -5.91
C GLY A 29 19.25 -9.26 -7.33
N ALA A 30 20.12 -9.82 -8.17
CA ALA A 30 19.81 -10.11 -9.56
C ALA A 30 18.61 -11.05 -9.74
N ALA A 31 18.40 -11.96 -8.78
CA ALA A 31 17.30 -12.92 -8.77
C ALA A 31 15.99 -12.37 -8.18
N ASP A 32 16.00 -11.18 -7.57
CA ASP A 32 14.81 -10.58 -6.99
C ASP A 32 13.99 -9.79 -8.02
N VAL A 33 12.70 -9.64 -7.74
CA VAL A 33 11.77 -8.78 -8.47
C VAL A 33 10.93 -8.02 -7.45
N LEU A 34 10.87 -6.69 -7.54
CA LEU A 34 9.99 -5.89 -6.69
C LEU A 34 8.58 -5.83 -7.29
N HIS A 35 7.59 -6.42 -6.61
CA HIS A 35 6.19 -6.34 -7.00
C HIS A 35 5.53 -5.13 -6.35
N LEU A 36 5.15 -4.13 -7.15
CA LEU A 36 4.48 -2.91 -6.74
C LEU A 36 2.98 -3.05 -6.98
N HIS A 37 2.22 -3.27 -5.91
CA HIS A 37 0.76 -3.39 -5.96
C HIS A 37 0.10 -2.01 -5.78
N LEU A 38 -0.61 -1.55 -6.80
CA LEU A 38 -1.31 -0.27 -6.83
C LEU A 38 -2.82 -0.51 -6.73
N VAL A 39 -3.42 -0.14 -5.61
CA VAL A 39 -4.88 -0.10 -5.45
C VAL A 39 -5.38 1.28 -5.88
N THR A 40 -6.21 1.34 -6.93
CA THR A 40 -6.62 2.56 -7.62
C THR A 40 -7.90 2.35 -8.46
N GLU A 41 -8.48 3.43 -8.98
CA GLU A 41 -9.73 3.45 -9.73
C GLU A 41 -9.69 4.47 -10.87
N GLY A 42 -10.50 4.26 -11.91
CA GLY A 42 -10.83 5.26 -12.94
C GLY A 42 -9.64 6.11 -13.42
N ALA A 43 -9.79 7.44 -13.34
CA ALA A 43 -8.74 8.39 -13.75
C ALA A 43 -7.47 8.32 -12.88
N SER A 44 -7.59 7.95 -11.61
CA SER A 44 -6.43 7.76 -10.73
C SER A 44 -5.52 6.63 -11.22
N ARG A 45 -6.09 5.60 -11.84
CA ARG A 45 -5.33 4.51 -12.46
C ARG A 45 -4.40 5.01 -13.55
N ASP A 46 -4.91 5.82 -14.48
CA ASP A 46 -4.12 6.33 -15.60
C ASP A 46 -2.99 7.25 -15.12
N ILE A 47 -3.29 8.11 -14.14
CA ILE A 47 -2.31 8.99 -13.50
C ILE A 47 -1.22 8.17 -12.80
N GLY A 48 -1.61 7.18 -12.01
CA GLY A 48 -0.71 6.33 -11.23
C GLY A 48 0.19 5.47 -12.13
N LEU A 49 -0.39 4.86 -13.18
CA LEU A 49 0.36 4.11 -14.17
C LEU A 49 1.32 4.98 -14.97
N GLY A 50 0.91 6.19 -15.35
CA GLY A 50 1.81 7.17 -15.98
C GLY A 50 3.00 7.51 -15.09
N LEU A 51 2.73 7.83 -13.81
CA LEU A 51 3.77 8.13 -12.83
C LEU A 51 4.74 6.96 -12.63
N LEU A 52 4.23 5.74 -12.43
CA LEU A 52 5.05 4.54 -12.24
C LEU A 52 5.88 4.25 -13.49
N ARG A 53 5.27 4.30 -14.69
CA ARG A 53 6.00 4.09 -15.94
C ARG A 53 7.16 5.07 -16.09
N ASP A 54 6.94 6.34 -15.78
CA ASP A 54 7.96 7.37 -15.97
C ASP A 54 9.09 7.25 -14.94
N LEU A 55 8.78 6.95 -13.68
CA LEU A 55 9.77 6.80 -12.61
C LEU A 55 10.55 5.47 -12.68
N LEU A 56 9.87 4.37 -13.00
CA LEU A 56 10.46 3.03 -12.96
C LEU A 56 11.33 2.71 -14.17
N ARG A 57 11.26 3.49 -15.26
CA ARG A 57 12.19 3.38 -16.42
C ARG A 57 13.66 3.40 -16.02
N GLY A 58 14.01 4.13 -14.96
CA GLY A 58 15.38 4.24 -14.44
C GLY A 58 15.69 3.31 -13.26
N ALA A 59 14.82 2.36 -12.94
CA ALA A 59 15.03 1.45 -11.80
C ALA A 59 16.24 0.55 -12.06
N ALA A 60 17.17 0.48 -11.09
CA ALA A 60 18.38 -0.36 -11.17
C ALA A 60 18.11 -1.85 -10.91
N PHE A 61 16.85 -2.24 -10.71
CA PHE A 61 16.43 -3.58 -10.35
C PHE A 61 15.12 -3.96 -11.06
N ARG A 62 14.90 -5.27 -11.20
CA ARG A 62 13.69 -5.82 -11.81
C ARG A 62 12.48 -5.51 -10.94
N HIS A 63 11.38 -5.13 -11.59
CA HIS A 63 10.14 -4.77 -10.91
C HIS A 63 8.94 -5.13 -11.78
N GLN A 64 7.79 -5.30 -11.15
CA GLN A 64 6.51 -5.52 -11.80
C GLN A 64 5.43 -4.66 -11.13
N VAL A 65 4.63 -3.97 -11.92
CA VAL A 65 3.47 -3.21 -11.42
C VAL A 65 2.22 -4.06 -11.57
N ILE A 66 1.45 -4.18 -10.49
CA ILE A 66 0.20 -4.92 -10.43
C ILE A 66 -0.88 -3.95 -9.97
N VAL A 67 -1.97 -3.85 -10.73
CA VAL A 67 -3.06 -2.92 -10.44
C VAL A 67 -4.25 -3.70 -9.88
N HIS A 68 -4.84 -3.17 -8.80
CA HIS A 68 -6.07 -3.67 -8.22
C HIS A 68 -7.14 -2.59 -8.26
N ASP A 69 -8.35 -2.94 -8.72
CA ASP A 69 -9.48 -2.02 -8.74
C ASP A 69 -10.05 -1.84 -7.34
N VAL A 70 -10.23 -0.58 -6.92
CA VAL A 70 -10.76 -0.25 -5.59
C VAL A 70 -12.15 -0.84 -5.39
N ASN A 71 -13.05 -0.77 -6.38
CA ASN A 71 -14.43 -1.21 -6.22
C ASN A 71 -14.49 -2.72 -6.04
N GLU A 72 -13.73 -3.47 -6.86
CA GLU A 72 -13.64 -4.92 -6.72
C GLU A 72 -13.10 -5.35 -5.34
N LEU A 73 -12.10 -4.64 -4.83
CA LEU A 73 -11.57 -4.91 -3.49
C LEU A 73 -12.58 -4.55 -2.41
N THR A 74 -13.27 -3.42 -2.53
CA THR A 74 -14.31 -2.97 -1.58
C THR A 74 -15.45 -3.98 -1.49
N GLU A 75 -15.92 -4.52 -2.61
CA GLU A 75 -16.97 -5.55 -2.63
C GLU A 75 -16.55 -6.83 -1.91
N LYS A 76 -15.32 -7.30 -2.15
CA LYS A 76 -14.77 -8.49 -1.47
C LYS A 76 -14.53 -8.26 0.02
N LEU A 77 -14.14 -7.04 0.39
CA LEU A 77 -13.85 -6.65 1.77
C LEU A 77 -15.12 -6.49 2.60
N PHE A 78 -16.16 -5.88 2.03
CA PHE A 78 -17.39 -5.51 2.75
C PHE A 78 -17.94 -6.62 3.67
N PRO A 79 -18.21 -7.85 3.20
CA PRO A 79 -18.76 -8.89 4.08
C PRO A 79 -17.83 -9.32 5.23
N ILE A 80 -16.52 -9.02 5.13
CA ILE A 80 -15.52 -9.36 6.16
C ILE A 80 -15.46 -8.25 7.22
N VAL A 81 -15.62 -6.99 6.81
CA VAL A 81 -15.32 -5.82 7.63
C VAL A 81 -16.54 -4.97 8.01
N GLU A 82 -17.74 -5.28 7.51
CA GLU A 82 -18.98 -4.56 7.80
C GLU A 82 -19.20 -4.36 9.32
N ALA A 83 -19.02 -5.43 10.09
CA ALA A 83 -19.23 -5.39 11.53
C ALA A 83 -18.26 -4.45 12.28
N MET A 84 -17.04 -4.23 11.77
CA MET A 84 -16.04 -3.35 12.39
C MET A 84 -16.15 -1.91 11.88
N GLN A 85 -16.63 -1.69 10.65
CA GLN A 85 -16.79 -0.35 10.07
C GLN A 85 -17.62 0.57 10.97
N LYS A 86 -18.71 0.06 11.56
CA LYS A 86 -19.56 0.84 12.48
C LYS A 86 -18.84 1.40 13.71
N HIS A 87 -17.67 0.85 14.06
CA HIS A 87 -16.88 1.23 15.22
C HIS A 87 -15.68 2.10 14.89
N PHE A 88 -15.12 1.97 13.68
CA PHE A 88 -13.84 2.58 13.31
C PHE A 88 -13.92 3.53 12.12
N SER A 89 -15.09 3.66 11.48
CA SER A 89 -15.32 4.67 10.44
C SER A 89 -15.84 5.97 11.04
N ALA A 90 -15.40 7.10 10.51
CA ALA A 90 -15.77 8.43 11.00
C ALA A 90 -17.21 8.82 10.58
N GLY A 91 -18.24 8.11 11.03
CA GLY A 91 -19.64 8.41 10.69
C GLY A 91 -20.00 8.29 9.19
N SER A 92 -21.29 8.34 8.86
CA SER A 92 -21.77 8.19 7.49
C SER A 92 -21.30 9.36 6.60
N GLY A 93 -20.78 9.03 5.41
CA GLY A 93 -20.41 10.02 4.38
C GLY A 93 -19.00 10.62 4.48
N THR A 94 -18.15 10.12 5.37
CA THR A 94 -16.74 10.56 5.44
C THR A 94 -15.81 9.70 4.61
N TYR A 95 -14.59 10.20 4.38
CA TYR A 95 -13.54 9.52 3.63
C TYR A 95 -13.28 8.09 4.11
N TYR A 96 -13.49 7.78 5.41
CA TYR A 96 -13.28 6.47 6.03
C TYR A 96 -14.49 5.53 6.04
N SER A 97 -15.59 5.88 5.38
CA SER A 97 -16.78 5.02 5.30
C SER A 97 -16.65 3.90 4.26
N ASP A 98 -15.52 3.80 3.57
CA ASP A 98 -15.27 2.81 2.52
C ASP A 98 -14.54 1.59 3.09
N SER A 99 -15.00 0.38 2.76
CA SER A 99 -14.40 -0.89 3.21
C SER A 99 -12.91 -0.99 2.91
N ILE A 100 -12.44 -0.26 1.90
CA ILE A 100 -11.04 -0.29 1.48
C ILE A 100 -10.04 0.14 2.56
N PHE A 101 -10.45 0.96 3.55
CA PHE A 101 -9.58 1.34 4.67
C PHE A 101 -9.27 0.17 5.62
N PHE A 102 -10.04 -0.92 5.52
CA PHE A 102 -9.84 -2.15 6.27
C PHE A 102 -9.13 -3.21 5.42
N LEU A 103 -8.52 -2.86 4.28
CA LEU A 103 -7.83 -3.84 3.43
C LEU A 103 -6.74 -4.62 4.20
N SER A 104 -5.98 -3.95 5.07
CA SER A 104 -4.89 -4.59 5.82
C SER A 104 -5.36 -5.72 6.73
N VAL A 105 -6.53 -5.58 7.37
CA VAL A 105 -7.03 -6.61 8.32
C VAL A 105 -7.49 -7.88 7.61
N ALA A 106 -7.92 -7.77 6.36
CA ALA A 106 -8.41 -8.89 5.56
C ALA A 106 -7.50 -9.24 4.38
N MET A 107 -6.30 -8.66 4.31
CA MET A 107 -5.37 -8.79 3.19
C MET A 107 -5.13 -10.25 2.79
N HIS A 108 -4.97 -11.14 3.77
CA HIS A 108 -4.76 -12.58 3.60
C HIS A 108 -5.93 -13.34 2.94
N ARG A 109 -7.14 -12.77 2.92
CA ARG A 109 -8.32 -13.34 2.22
C ARG A 109 -8.53 -12.74 0.84
N ILE A 110 -7.89 -11.60 0.58
CA ILE A 110 -8.07 -10.80 -0.63
C ILE A 110 -6.96 -11.08 -1.65
N MET A 111 -5.72 -11.17 -1.18
CA MET A 111 -4.56 -11.44 -2.02
C MET A 111 -4.50 -12.91 -2.45
N PRO A 112 -3.98 -13.22 -3.65
CA PRO A 112 -3.74 -14.59 -4.08
C PRO A 112 -2.86 -15.37 -3.10
N LYS A 113 -3.09 -16.68 -2.97
CA LYS A 113 -2.41 -17.55 -1.98
C LYS A 113 -0.90 -17.66 -2.22
N GLU A 114 -0.45 -17.35 -3.43
CA GLU A 114 0.95 -17.33 -3.82
C GLU A 114 1.71 -16.16 -3.17
N ILE A 115 1.01 -15.10 -2.76
CA ILE A 115 1.59 -13.97 -2.03
C ILE A 115 1.57 -14.30 -0.54
N THR A 116 2.72 -14.74 -0.02
CA THR A 116 2.85 -15.16 1.38
C THR A 116 3.08 -13.99 2.34
N ARG A 117 3.67 -12.89 1.86
CA ARG A 117 4.02 -11.70 2.66
C ARG A 117 3.88 -10.45 1.80
N ILE A 118 3.37 -9.37 2.39
CA ILE A 118 3.22 -8.07 1.72
C ILE A 118 3.41 -6.95 2.75
N ILE A 119 4.05 -5.87 2.33
CA ILE A 119 4.20 -4.65 3.12
C ILE A 119 3.28 -3.59 2.51
N GLN A 120 2.29 -3.15 3.28
CA GLN A 120 1.44 -2.02 2.92
C GLN A 120 2.05 -0.73 3.47
N VAL A 121 2.22 0.27 2.61
CA VAL A 121 2.85 1.55 2.93
C VAL A 121 2.03 2.73 2.42
N ASP A 122 2.11 3.85 3.13
CA ASP A 122 1.55 5.11 2.70
C ASP A 122 2.40 5.79 1.62
N LEU A 123 1.75 6.68 0.86
CA LEU A 123 2.40 7.41 -0.23
C LEU A 123 3.01 8.75 0.18
N ASP A 124 2.85 9.18 1.43
CA ASP A 124 3.50 10.38 1.97
C ASP A 124 4.74 10.09 2.81
N LEU A 125 5.36 8.94 2.55
CA LEU A 125 6.63 8.54 3.13
C LEU A 125 7.83 9.04 2.31
N LYS A 126 9.00 9.02 2.94
CA LYS A 126 10.29 9.24 2.28
C LYS A 126 11.30 8.21 2.75
N TYR A 127 11.65 7.28 1.88
CA TYR A 127 12.61 6.22 2.17
C TYR A 127 14.01 6.82 2.37
N LYS A 128 14.70 6.28 3.38
CA LYS A 128 16.08 6.68 3.75
C LYS A 128 17.09 5.55 3.67
N THR A 129 16.61 4.31 3.58
CA THR A 129 17.39 3.09 3.41
C THR A 129 16.70 2.17 2.39
N ASN A 130 17.31 1.03 2.11
CA ASN A 130 16.80 0.00 1.22
C ASN A 130 15.51 -0.63 1.79
N ILE A 131 14.51 -0.81 0.92
CA ILE A 131 13.24 -1.44 1.32
C ILE A 131 13.37 -2.94 1.62
N ARG A 132 14.41 -3.59 1.07
CA ARG A 132 14.68 -5.00 1.34
C ARG A 132 14.87 -5.27 2.82
N ASP A 133 15.58 -4.37 3.52
CA ASP A 133 15.86 -4.49 4.95
C ASP A 133 14.56 -4.60 5.78
N LEU A 134 13.45 -4.01 5.30
CA LEU A 134 12.15 -4.13 5.95
C LEU A 134 11.48 -5.49 5.74
N PHE A 135 11.81 -6.22 4.66
CA PHE A 135 11.35 -7.60 4.49
C PHE A 135 12.08 -8.56 5.44
N ASP A 136 13.33 -8.26 5.80
CA ASP A 136 14.10 -9.09 6.74
C ASP A 136 13.45 -9.07 8.14
N GLU A 137 12.67 -8.03 8.48
CA GLU A 137 11.90 -7.97 9.73
C GLU A 137 10.84 -9.08 9.87
N PHE A 138 10.41 -9.72 8.76
CA PHE A 138 9.54 -10.90 8.88
C PHE A 138 10.22 -12.06 9.61
N ASP A 139 11.55 -12.16 9.56
CA ASP A 139 12.30 -13.22 10.24
C ASP A 139 12.39 -12.99 11.76
N ASN A 140 12.04 -11.79 12.22
CA ASN A 140 11.98 -11.42 13.65
C ASN A 140 10.61 -11.68 14.29
N PHE A 141 9.64 -12.24 13.56
CA PHE A 141 8.29 -12.47 14.10
C PHE A 141 8.32 -13.57 15.16
N PRO A 142 7.86 -13.30 16.40
CA PRO A 142 7.71 -14.36 17.40
C PRO A 142 6.57 -15.31 16.99
N GLU A 143 6.55 -16.48 17.62
CA GLU A 143 5.49 -17.47 17.38
C GLU A 143 4.09 -16.85 17.59
N GLY A 144 3.23 -17.03 16.59
CA GLY A 144 1.86 -16.49 16.58
C GLY A 144 1.70 -15.05 16.11
N ALA A 145 2.79 -14.30 15.89
CA ALA A 145 2.69 -12.95 15.31
C ALA A 145 2.28 -13.00 13.82
N VAL A 146 1.32 -12.15 13.43
CA VAL A 146 0.76 -12.12 12.07
C VAL A 146 0.90 -10.77 11.36
N ILE A 147 1.14 -9.68 12.10
CA ILE A 147 1.32 -8.32 11.57
C ILE A 147 2.45 -7.63 12.34
N GLY A 148 3.41 -7.08 11.62
CA GLY A 148 4.38 -6.11 12.14
C GLY A 148 3.86 -4.69 11.90
N ILE A 149 3.84 -3.86 12.93
CA ILE A 149 3.37 -2.47 12.84
C ILE A 149 4.15 -1.58 13.81
N ALA A 150 4.46 -0.35 13.38
CA ALA A 150 5.05 0.66 14.24
C ALA A 150 4.00 1.23 15.22
N ARG A 151 4.46 1.78 16.35
CA ARG A 151 3.57 2.47 17.30
C ARG A 151 3.15 3.83 16.72
N GLU A 152 1.89 4.20 16.95
CA GLU A 152 1.42 5.57 16.77
C GLU A 152 2.23 6.51 17.69
N MET A 153 2.71 7.61 17.12
CA MET A 153 3.62 8.53 17.80
C MET A 153 2.89 9.70 18.47
N GLN A 154 1.58 9.84 18.22
CA GLN A 154 0.71 10.81 18.86
C GLN A 154 -0.18 10.16 19.94
N PRO A 155 -0.56 10.88 21.01
CA PRO A 155 -1.42 10.35 22.07
C PRO A 155 -2.91 10.39 21.68
N VAL A 156 -3.24 9.70 20.58
CA VAL A 156 -4.60 9.69 19.99
C VAL A 156 -5.51 8.63 20.60
N TYR A 157 -4.95 7.53 21.10
CA TYR A 157 -5.71 6.52 21.83
C TYR A 157 -5.87 6.95 23.29
N ARG A 158 -7.12 7.08 23.74
CA ARG A 158 -7.51 7.50 25.08
C ARG A 158 -8.57 6.58 25.64
#